data_AF-A0A350DHM1-F1
#
_entry.id   AF-A0A350DHM1-F1
#
_cell.length_a   1.000
_cell.length_b   1.000
_cell.length_c   1.000
_cell.angle_alpha   90.00
_cell.angle_beta   90.00
_cell.angle_gamma   90.00
#
_symmetry.space_group_name_H-M   'P 1'
#
loop_
_entity.id
_entity.type
_entity.pdbx_description
1 polymer ?
#
loop_
_entity_poly.entity_id
_entity_poly.type
_entity_poly.pdbx_seq_one_letter_code
_entity_poly.pdbx_strand_id
1 'polypeptide(L)'
;IIGRGLTGKARESLGLAPSDVFRLPDQPADTGKGFTLAQKMVGKACGMDGVRPGMYCEPKMTTVGSQDTTGPMTRDELKDLACLGFQADLVMQSFCHTAAYPKPVDVDTHHTLPDFIMNRGGVSLRPGDGIIHSW
;
A
#
# COMPACT_ATOMS: atom_id res chain seq x y z
N ILE A 1 -5.14 12.98 -1.69
CA ILE A 1 -6.06 11.87 -1.30
C ILE A 1 -6.59 12.05 0.11
N ILE A 2 -5.73 12.05 1.14
CA ILE A 2 -6.14 12.17 2.56
C ILE A 2 -7.05 13.38 2.82
N GLY A 3 -6.63 14.60 2.44
CA GLY A 3 -7.44 15.81 2.65
C GLY A 3 -8.80 15.77 1.94
N ARG A 4 -8.84 15.28 0.70
CA ARG A 4 -10.11 15.09 -0.05
C ARG A 4 -11.03 14.09 0.66
N GLY A 5 -10.47 12.98 1.15
CA GLY A 5 -11.21 11.97 1.91
C GLY A 5 -11.74 12.50 3.24
N LEU A 6 -10.94 13.31 3.96
CA LEU A 6 -11.37 13.98 5.19
C LEU A 6 -12.54 14.94 4.94
N THR A 7 -12.46 15.77 3.90
CA THR A 7 -13.56 16.66 3.50
C THR A 7 -14.82 15.87 3.13
N GLY A 8 -14.66 14.74 2.42
CA GLY A 8 -15.78 13.84 2.10
C GLY A 8 -16.49 13.33 3.34
N LYS A 9 -15.75 12.73 4.28
CA LYS A 9 -16.30 12.22 5.55
C LYS A 9 -16.95 13.30 6.41
N ALA A 10 -16.33 14.48 6.49
CA ALA A 10 -16.90 15.60 7.24
C ALA A 10 -18.25 16.05 6.67
N ARG A 11 -18.38 16.12 5.34
CA ARG A 11 -19.62 16.49 4.67
C ARG A 11 -20.71 15.44 4.84
N GLU A 12 -20.36 14.16 4.74
CA GLU A 12 -21.28 13.04 4.99
C GLU A 12 -21.85 13.09 6.41
N SER A 13 -21.01 13.26 7.43
CA SER A 13 -21.44 13.39 8.83
C SER A 13 -22.33 14.63 9.08
N LEU A 14 -22.21 15.66 8.26
CA LEU A 14 -23.03 16.88 8.30
C LEU A 14 -24.29 16.78 7.42
N GLY A 15 -24.53 15.66 6.74
CA GLY A 15 -25.65 15.49 5.82
C GLY A 15 -25.55 16.36 4.55
N LEU A 16 -24.34 16.80 4.18
CA LEU A 16 -24.09 17.64 3.01
C LEU A 16 -23.77 16.78 1.77
N ALA A 17 -24.16 17.28 0.59
CA ALA A 17 -23.77 16.69 -0.69
C ALA A 17 -22.24 16.68 -0.89
N PRO A 18 -21.67 15.82 -1.78
CA PRO A 18 -20.25 15.84 -2.11
C PRO A 18 -19.72 17.24 -2.49
N SER A 19 -18.44 17.50 -2.22
CA SER A 19 -17.81 18.79 -2.55
C SER A 19 -17.54 18.92 -4.05
N ASP A 20 -17.84 20.08 -4.62
CA ASP A 20 -17.54 20.48 -6.00
C ASP A 20 -16.20 21.24 -6.14
N VAL A 21 -15.53 21.55 -5.02
CA VAL A 21 -14.26 22.29 -4.98
C VAL A 21 -13.09 21.49 -5.58
N PHE A 22 -13.17 20.16 -5.54
CA PHE A 22 -12.09 19.30 -6.03
C PHE A 22 -12.33 18.92 -7.49
N ARG A 23 -11.27 18.98 -8.31
CA ARG A 23 -11.30 18.36 -9.63
C ARG A 23 -11.51 16.86 -9.50
N LEU A 24 -12.50 16.36 -10.23
CA LEU A 24 -12.75 14.93 -10.36
C LEU A 24 -11.97 14.37 -11.55
N PRO A 25 -11.46 13.13 -11.46
CA PRO A 25 -10.82 12.48 -12.59
C PRO A 25 -11.83 12.17 -13.69
N ASP A 26 -11.43 12.37 -14.93
CA ASP A 26 -12.25 12.03 -16.09
C ASP A 26 -12.51 10.53 -16.14
N GLN A 27 -13.76 10.15 -16.38
CA GLN A 27 -14.13 8.76 -16.60
C GLN A 27 -13.95 8.42 -18.07
N PRO A 28 -13.12 7.42 -18.43
CA PRO A 28 -12.96 7.02 -19.81
C PRO A 28 -14.27 6.49 -20.39
N ALA A 29 -14.53 6.80 -21.66
CA ALA A 29 -15.75 6.39 -22.36
C ALA A 29 -15.89 4.86 -22.42
N ASP A 30 -17.13 4.40 -22.40
CA ASP A 30 -17.44 3.01 -22.66
C ASP A 30 -17.18 2.68 -24.14
N THR A 31 -16.34 1.69 -24.38
CA THR A 31 -16.01 1.22 -25.74
C THR A 31 -16.92 0.08 -26.20
N GLY A 32 -17.82 -0.41 -25.34
CA GLY A 32 -18.64 -1.61 -25.58
C GLY A 32 -17.84 -2.92 -25.60
N LYS A 33 -16.51 -2.86 -25.44
CA LYS A 33 -15.62 -4.03 -25.38
C LYS A 33 -15.49 -4.51 -23.94
N GLY A 34 -15.30 -5.83 -23.81
CA GLY A 34 -15.01 -6.47 -22.53
C GLY A 34 -13.64 -6.09 -21.94
N PHE A 35 -13.37 -6.58 -20.73
CA PHE A 35 -12.16 -6.28 -19.97
C PHE A 35 -11.08 -7.37 -20.13
N THR A 36 -9.82 -6.95 -20.11
CA THR A 36 -8.65 -7.85 -20.00
C THR A 36 -8.56 -8.44 -18.58
N LEU A 37 -7.72 -9.46 -18.39
CA LEU A 37 -7.53 -10.07 -17.06
C LEU A 37 -7.09 -9.05 -16.00
N ALA A 38 -6.08 -8.22 -16.32
CA ALA A 38 -5.59 -7.19 -15.40
C ALA A 38 -6.68 -6.17 -15.04
N GLN A 39 -7.50 -5.77 -16.02
CA GLN A 39 -8.61 -4.84 -15.80
C GLN A 39 -9.68 -5.44 -14.88
N LYS A 40 -9.97 -6.73 -15.01
CA LYS A 40 -10.88 -7.46 -14.10
C LYS A 40 -10.29 -7.59 -12.69
N MET A 41 -9.00 -7.87 -12.57
CA MET A 41 -8.33 -7.98 -11.27
C MET A 41 -8.40 -6.66 -10.49
N VAL A 42 -8.04 -5.53 -11.13
CA VAL A 42 -8.13 -4.20 -10.50
C VAL A 42 -9.59 -3.82 -10.26
N GLY A 43 -10.49 -4.08 -11.20
CA GLY A 43 -11.93 -3.85 -11.02
C GLY A 43 -12.48 -4.57 -9.80
N LYS A 44 -12.16 -5.85 -9.65
CA LYS A 44 -12.57 -6.65 -8.49
C LYS A 44 -12.06 -6.05 -7.18
N ALA A 45 -10.81 -5.58 -7.13
CA ALA A 45 -10.25 -4.92 -5.95
C ALA A 45 -10.91 -3.57 -5.63
N CYS A 46 -11.62 -2.97 -6.59
CA CYS A 46 -12.41 -1.74 -6.46
C CYS A 46 -13.92 -1.99 -6.29
N GLY A 47 -14.39 -3.25 -6.24
CA GLY A 47 -15.82 -3.59 -6.19
C GLY A 47 -16.57 -3.39 -7.52
N MET A 48 -15.86 -3.46 -8.65
CA MET A 48 -16.38 -3.27 -10.02
C MET A 48 -16.13 -4.51 -10.89
N ASP A 49 -16.85 -4.65 -12.01
CA ASP A 49 -16.62 -5.74 -12.97
C ASP A 49 -15.28 -5.61 -13.74
N GLY A 50 -14.76 -4.38 -13.85
CA GLY A 50 -13.50 -4.07 -14.51
C GLY A 50 -13.21 -2.56 -14.52
N VAL A 51 -11.93 -2.21 -14.73
CA VAL A 51 -11.49 -0.81 -14.95
C VAL A 51 -11.05 -0.59 -16.39
N ARG A 52 -11.15 0.65 -16.88
CA ARG A 52 -10.68 1.05 -18.21
C ARG A 52 -9.35 1.81 -18.13
N PRO A 53 -8.50 1.77 -19.18
CA PRO A 53 -7.28 2.58 -19.22
C PRO A 53 -7.60 4.07 -19.07
N GLY A 54 -6.85 4.76 -18.22
CA GLY A 54 -7.08 6.17 -17.88
C GLY A 54 -8.08 6.41 -16.75
N MET A 55 -8.80 5.37 -16.28
CA MET A 55 -9.71 5.49 -15.15
C MET A 55 -8.94 5.62 -13.84
N TYR A 56 -9.26 6.64 -13.04
CA TYR A 56 -8.84 6.71 -11.64
C TYR A 56 -9.61 5.69 -10.80
N CYS A 57 -8.89 4.91 -9.99
CA CYS A 57 -9.47 3.96 -9.05
C CYS A 57 -8.57 3.78 -7.82
N GLU A 58 -9.16 3.30 -6.71
CA GLU A 58 -8.46 3.07 -5.44
C GLU A 58 -8.60 1.58 -5.05
N PRO A 59 -7.80 0.67 -5.64
CA PRO A 59 -7.93 -0.76 -5.39
C PRO A 59 -7.54 -1.14 -3.96
N LYS A 60 -8.28 -2.08 -3.36
CA LYS A 60 -7.90 -2.68 -2.07
C LYS A 60 -6.55 -3.39 -2.19
N MET A 61 -5.61 -3.04 -1.31
CA MET A 61 -4.33 -3.74 -1.18
C MET A 61 -4.50 -4.97 -0.27
N THR A 62 -4.40 -6.17 -0.84
CA THR A 62 -4.49 -7.42 -0.08
C THR A 62 -3.14 -7.83 0.51
N THR A 63 -2.06 -7.62 -0.23
CA THR A 63 -0.70 -8.04 0.16
C THR A 63 0.29 -6.96 -0.20
N VAL A 64 1.14 -6.57 0.76
CA VAL A 64 2.19 -5.56 0.59
C VAL A 64 3.52 -6.16 1.02
N GLY A 65 4.53 -6.08 0.15
CA GLY A 65 5.89 -6.52 0.43
C GLY A 65 6.85 -5.35 0.63
N SER A 66 7.77 -5.48 1.58
CA SER A 66 8.86 -4.56 1.87
C SER A 66 10.16 -5.35 2.04
N GLN A 67 11.27 -4.81 1.54
CA GLN A 67 12.60 -5.42 1.63
C GLN A 67 13.58 -4.48 2.34
N ASP A 68 14.72 -4.99 2.79
CA ASP A 68 15.65 -4.36 3.73
C ASP A 68 16.43 -3.15 3.22
N THR A 69 16.55 -2.92 1.92
CA THR A 69 17.18 -1.70 1.37
C THR A 69 16.21 -0.52 1.30
N THR A 70 14.93 -0.78 1.04
CA THR A 70 13.89 0.27 1.04
C THR A 70 13.15 0.39 2.36
N GLY A 71 13.19 -0.66 3.18
CA GLY A 71 12.48 -0.77 4.45
C GLY A 71 12.74 0.39 5.42
N PRO A 72 14.00 0.85 5.61
CA PRO A 72 14.27 2.03 6.43
C PRO A 72 13.58 3.30 5.91
N MET A 73 13.56 3.54 4.59
CA MET A 73 12.87 4.68 4.01
C MET A 73 11.35 4.53 4.16
N THR A 74 10.80 3.35 3.89
CA THR A 74 9.37 3.05 4.09
C THR A 74 8.95 3.24 5.55
N ARG A 75 9.79 2.83 6.51
CA ARG A 75 9.57 3.08 7.94
C ARG A 75 9.43 4.57 8.23
N ASP A 76 10.29 5.39 7.65
CA ASP A 76 10.30 6.83 7.92
C ASP A 76 9.08 7.51 7.28
N GLU A 77 8.68 7.12 6.07
CA GLU A 77 7.39 7.53 5.47
C GLU A 77 6.18 7.12 6.34
N LEU A 78 6.21 5.93 6.93
CA LEU A 78 5.15 5.45 7.82
C LEU A 78 5.07 6.24 9.12
N LYS A 79 6.21 6.76 9.63
CA LYS A 79 6.21 7.65 10.80
C LYS A 79 5.61 9.01 10.43
N ASP A 80 5.96 9.57 9.28
CA ASP A 80 5.44 10.86 8.82
C ASP A 80 3.93 10.81 8.55
N LEU A 81 3.43 9.66 8.11
CA LEU A 81 1.99 9.38 7.98
C LEU A 81 1.29 9.04 9.30
N ALA A 82 2.00 9.09 10.44
CA ALA A 82 1.50 8.71 11.76
C ALA A 82 0.88 7.30 11.79
N CYS A 83 1.44 6.35 11.03
CA CYS A 83 0.94 4.99 10.96
C CYS A 83 1.27 4.22 12.25
N LEU A 84 0.23 3.89 13.02
CA LEU A 84 0.30 3.07 14.23
C LEU A 84 -0.04 1.60 13.99
N GLY A 85 -0.62 1.26 12.83
CA GLY A 85 -0.99 -0.09 12.45
C GLY A 85 -1.36 -0.17 10.97
N PHE A 86 -1.06 -1.30 10.35
CA PHE A 86 -1.37 -1.52 8.95
C PHE A 86 -2.85 -1.84 8.73
N GLN A 87 -3.40 -1.36 7.61
CA GLN A 87 -4.78 -1.65 7.19
C GLN A 87 -4.86 -2.66 6.04
N ALA A 88 -3.73 -2.95 5.38
CA ALA A 88 -3.68 -4.03 4.39
C ALA A 88 -3.80 -5.39 5.09
N ASP A 89 -4.42 -6.37 4.42
CA ASP A 89 -4.67 -7.69 5.02
C ASP A 89 -3.36 -8.41 5.39
N LEU A 90 -2.28 -8.19 4.59
CA LEU A 90 -0.94 -8.68 4.88
C LEU A 90 0.12 -7.64 4.50
N VAL A 91 1.06 -7.39 5.42
CA VAL A 91 2.30 -6.65 5.16
C VAL A 91 3.48 -7.53 5.55
N MET A 92 4.44 -7.75 4.65
CA MET A 92 5.63 -8.57 4.90
C MET A 92 6.91 -7.77 4.73
N GLN A 93 7.86 -7.94 5.64
CA GLN A 93 9.22 -7.41 5.57
C GLN A 93 10.25 -8.53 5.41
N SER A 94 11.15 -8.43 4.44
CA SER A 94 12.28 -9.35 4.25
C SER A 94 13.64 -8.74 4.61
N PHE A 95 14.67 -9.59 4.74
CA PHE A 95 16.07 -9.21 4.91
C PHE A 95 16.97 -9.94 3.90
N CYS A 96 16.74 -9.68 2.62
CA CYS A 96 17.35 -10.47 1.54
C CYS A 96 18.53 -9.80 0.84
N HIS A 97 18.67 -8.47 0.92
CA HIS A 97 19.69 -7.73 0.17
C HIS A 97 20.96 -7.46 0.99
N THR A 98 20.83 -7.35 2.31
CA THR A 98 21.90 -6.94 3.23
C THR A 98 22.39 -8.07 4.14
N ALA A 99 21.77 -9.24 4.09
CA ALA A 99 22.09 -10.35 5.00
C ALA A 99 23.45 -11.04 4.74
N ALA A 100 23.95 -11.04 3.50
CA ALA A 100 25.16 -11.79 3.15
C ALA A 100 26.45 -11.19 3.77
N TYR A 101 26.58 -9.86 3.73
CA TYR A 101 27.76 -9.13 4.21
C TYR A 101 27.33 -7.81 4.86
N PRO A 102 26.71 -7.86 6.05
CA PRO A 102 26.09 -6.68 6.65
C PRO A 102 27.15 -5.67 7.11
N LYS A 103 26.97 -4.41 6.71
CA LYS A 103 27.67 -3.26 7.31
C LYS A 103 27.07 -2.99 8.70
N PRO A 104 27.75 -2.23 9.58
CA PRO A 104 27.20 -1.89 10.90
C PRO A 104 25.78 -1.29 10.84
N VAL A 105 25.48 -0.44 9.86
CA VAL A 105 24.14 0.14 9.66
C VAL A 105 23.08 -0.90 9.24
N ASP A 106 23.50 -1.96 8.54
CA ASP A 106 22.61 -3.05 8.15
C ASP A 106 22.26 -3.89 9.39
N VAL A 107 23.24 -4.12 10.28
CA VAL A 107 23.01 -4.79 11.57
C VAL A 107 21.99 -4.03 12.43
N ASP A 108 22.11 -2.71 12.51
CA ASP A 108 21.10 -1.88 13.20
C ASP A 108 19.71 -2.02 12.58
N THR A 109 19.64 -2.11 11.25
CA THR A 109 18.39 -2.34 10.52
C THR A 109 17.80 -3.71 10.85
N HIS A 110 18.63 -4.75 10.91
CA HIS A 110 18.20 -6.12 11.27
C HIS A 110 17.65 -6.21 12.70
N HIS A 111 18.14 -5.37 13.61
CA HIS A 111 17.66 -5.35 14.99
C HIS A 111 16.42 -4.48 15.21
N THR A 112 16.24 -3.41 14.43
CA THR A 112 15.20 -2.40 14.70
C THR A 112 13.97 -2.50 13.79
N LEU A 113 14.15 -2.93 12.54
CA LEU A 113 13.08 -2.98 11.55
C LEU A 113 12.04 -4.10 11.81
N PRO A 114 12.40 -5.30 12.31
CA PRO A 114 11.41 -6.35 12.58
C PRO A 114 10.34 -5.89 13.56
N ASP A 115 10.74 -5.33 14.70
CA ASP A 115 9.81 -4.87 15.74
C ASP A 115 8.94 -3.73 15.24
N PHE A 116 9.49 -2.83 14.41
CA PHE A 116 8.70 -1.75 13.81
C PHE A 116 7.53 -2.29 12.97
N ILE A 117 7.77 -3.36 12.21
CA ILE A 117 6.79 -4.00 11.32
C ILE A 117 5.81 -4.86 12.13
N MET A 118 6.30 -5.69 13.06
CA MET A 118 5.46 -6.59 13.86
C MET A 118 4.51 -5.83 14.79
N ASN A 119 4.98 -4.74 15.41
CA ASN A 119 4.12 -3.89 16.27
C ASN A 119 2.98 -3.21 15.50
N ARG A 120 3.02 -3.21 14.16
CA ARG A 120 1.97 -2.68 13.27
C ARG A 120 1.11 -3.79 12.63
N GLY A 121 1.27 -5.04 13.07
CA GLY A 121 0.54 -6.20 12.55
C GLY A 121 1.15 -6.83 11.30
N GLY A 122 2.38 -6.46 10.93
CA GLY A 122 3.09 -7.07 9.81
C GLY A 122 3.85 -8.35 10.17
N VAL A 123 4.21 -9.12 9.15
CA VAL A 123 5.10 -10.28 9.23
C VAL A 123 6.53 -9.83 8.94
N SER A 124 7.48 -10.25 9.76
CA SER A 124 8.90 -10.00 9.52
C SER A 124 9.65 -11.31 9.36
N LEU A 125 10.32 -11.49 8.22
CA LEU A 125 11.30 -12.56 8.03
C LEU A 125 12.58 -12.24 8.81
N ARG A 126 13.55 -13.14 8.79
CA ARG A 126 14.87 -13.00 9.42
C ARG A 126 15.97 -12.90 8.37
N PRO A 127 17.11 -12.24 8.69
CA PRO A 127 18.30 -12.30 7.85
C PRO A 127 18.69 -13.76 7.58
N GLY A 128 18.85 -14.10 6.30
CA GLY A 128 19.18 -15.46 5.85
C GLY A 128 17.99 -16.34 5.43
N ASP A 129 16.74 -15.92 5.68
CA ASP A 129 15.55 -16.69 5.28
C ASP A 129 15.38 -16.76 3.75
N GLY A 130 15.89 -15.78 3.00
CA GLY A 130 15.91 -15.79 1.54
C GLY A 130 15.18 -14.62 0.88
N ILE A 131 14.97 -14.73 -0.43
CA ILE A 131 14.52 -13.65 -1.31
C ILE A 131 13.04 -13.31 -1.07
N ILE A 132 12.70 -12.02 -0.98
CA ILE A 132 11.34 -11.52 -0.70
C ILE A 132 10.24 -12.16 -1.55
N HIS A 133 10.48 -12.37 -2.85
CA HIS A 133 9.46 -12.89 -3.77
C HIS A 133 9.35 -14.42 -3.78
N SER A 134 10.21 -15.12 -3.04
CA SER A 134 10.15 -16.58 -2.85
C SER A 134 9.32 -16.99 -1.63
N TRP A 135 9.08 -16.05 -0.72
CA TRP A 135 8.24 -16.18 0.47
C TRP A 135 6.85 -15.63 0.20
#